data_AF-A0AAN5CMA2-F1
#
_entry.id   AF-A0AAN5CMA2-F1
#
_cell.length_a   1.000
_cell.length_b   1.000
_cell.length_c   1.000
_cell.angle_alpha   90.00
_cell.angle_beta   90.00
_cell.angle_gamma   90.00
#
_symmetry.space_group_name_H-M   'P 1'
#
loop_
_entity.id
_entity.type
_entity.pdbx_description
1 polymer ?
#
loop_
_entity_poly.entity_id
_entity_poly.type
_entity_poly.pdbx_seq_one_letter_code
_entity_poly.pdbx_strand_id
1 'polypeptide(L)'
;LLKMDGKYTGSTYFKLEDRDYPQWTWTYGASFFFAFTLYSTVGYGSISPSTDAGRIAVILYTAIGFPCALIIIRDIGSGFLVYITRFYAGIVKRIRKLSGYSSHANEAIMIPMNVAFIISFFVVLAT
;
A
#
# COMPACT_ATOMS: atom_id res chain seq x y z
N LEU A 1 -23.54 20.22 -25.73
CA LEU A 1 -23.09 19.68 -27.04
C LEU A 1 -23.00 18.15 -27.02
N LEU A 2 -22.40 17.51 -26.00
CA LEU A 2 -22.25 16.05 -25.93
C LEU A 2 -23.56 15.26 -25.68
N LYS A 3 -24.61 15.89 -25.11
CA LYS A 3 -25.95 15.27 -25.01
C LYS A 3 -26.62 15.05 -26.37
N MET A 4 -26.29 15.87 -27.38
CA MET A 4 -26.90 15.77 -28.72
C MET A 4 -26.28 14.65 -29.57
N ASP A 5 -25.02 14.30 -29.32
CA ASP A 5 -24.30 13.32 -30.14
C ASP A 5 -24.52 11.86 -29.72
N GLY A 6 -25.11 11.59 -28.53
CA GLY A 6 -25.37 10.22 -28.02
C GLY A 6 -24.14 9.28 -27.94
N LYS A 7 -22.97 9.76 -28.34
CA LYS A 7 -21.75 8.99 -28.59
C LYS A 7 -21.03 8.59 -27.31
N TYR A 8 -21.36 9.24 -26.20
CA TYR A 8 -20.71 9.08 -24.90
C TYR A 8 -21.69 8.70 -23.78
N THR A 9 -22.90 8.30 -24.13
CA THR A 9 -23.96 7.87 -23.20
C THR A 9 -23.47 6.65 -22.41
N GLY A 10 -23.18 6.83 -21.11
CA GLY A 10 -22.59 5.80 -20.24
C GLY A 10 -21.12 6.03 -19.85
N SER A 11 -20.42 6.95 -20.51
CA SER A 11 -19.06 7.34 -20.14
C SER A 11 -19.03 8.25 -18.90
N THR A 12 -17.87 8.31 -18.22
CA THR A 12 -17.63 9.19 -17.07
C THR A 12 -17.84 10.66 -17.43
N TYR A 13 -17.54 11.06 -18.66
CA TYR A 13 -17.74 12.43 -19.16
C TYR A 13 -19.23 12.83 -19.19
N PHE A 14 -20.11 11.89 -19.54
CA PHE A 14 -21.57 12.13 -19.52
C PHE A 14 -22.10 12.34 -18.11
N LYS A 15 -21.55 11.62 -17.11
CA LYS A 15 -21.93 11.74 -15.70
C LYS A 15 -21.42 13.01 -15.01
N LEU A 16 -20.39 13.65 -15.56
CA LEU A 16 -19.82 14.90 -15.02
C LEU A 16 -20.68 16.12 -15.38
N GLU A 17 -21.37 16.09 -16.53
CA GLU A 17 -22.28 17.17 -16.97
C GLU A 17 -23.62 17.16 -16.22
N ASP A 18 -24.13 15.99 -15.80
CA ASP A 18 -25.42 15.83 -15.11
C ASP A 18 -25.39 16.11 -13.59
N ARG A 19 -24.26 16.57 -13.06
CA ARG A 19 -24.10 16.83 -11.62
C ARG A 19 -24.17 18.34 -11.34
N ASP A 20 -25.34 18.82 -10.94
CA ASP A 20 -25.60 20.20 -10.45
C ASP A 20 -24.94 20.54 -9.09
N TYR A 21 -23.91 19.79 -8.68
CA TYR A 21 -23.15 20.04 -7.44
C TYR A 21 -21.83 20.74 -7.81
N PRO A 22 -21.33 21.72 -7.03
CA PRO A 22 -20.03 22.32 -7.28
C PRO A 22 -18.97 21.23 -7.29
N GLN A 23 -18.40 20.98 -8.47
CA GLN A 23 -17.39 19.96 -8.67
C GLN A 23 -16.11 20.48 -8.03
N TRP A 24 -15.84 20.06 -6.80
CA TRP A 24 -14.59 20.30 -6.06
C TRP A 24 -13.39 19.56 -6.69
N THR A 25 -13.26 19.69 -8.01
CA THR A 25 -12.15 19.25 -8.82
C THR A 25 -10.91 19.96 -8.30
N TRP A 26 -9.92 19.19 -7.86
CA TRP A 26 -8.67 19.68 -7.25
C TRP A 26 -8.79 20.31 -5.85
N THR A 27 -9.65 19.78 -4.98
CA THR A 27 -9.45 19.97 -3.53
C THR A 27 -8.20 19.25 -3.06
N TYR A 28 -7.64 19.69 -1.92
CA TYR A 28 -6.44 19.06 -1.34
C TYR A 28 -6.61 17.55 -1.13
N GLY A 29 -7.75 17.12 -0.58
CA GLY A 29 -8.06 15.70 -0.37
C GLY A 29 -8.18 14.91 -1.68
N ALA A 30 -8.85 15.47 -2.69
CA ALA A 30 -8.97 14.83 -4.00
C ALA A 30 -7.63 14.74 -4.73
N SER A 31 -6.77 15.77 -4.59
CA SER A 31 -5.44 15.81 -5.19
C SER A 31 -4.48 14.82 -4.52
N PHE A 32 -4.54 14.69 -3.19
CA PHE A 32 -3.79 13.69 -2.45
C PHE A 32 -4.22 12.27 -2.85
N PHE A 33 -5.53 12.01 -2.93
CA PHE A 33 -6.05 10.72 -3.38
C PHE A 33 -5.66 10.40 -4.83
N PHE A 34 -5.68 11.40 -5.72
CA PHE A 34 -5.17 11.28 -7.08
C PHE A 34 -3.67 10.91 -7.09
N ALA A 35 -2.83 11.60 -6.32
CA ALA A 35 -1.40 11.28 -6.21
C ALA A 35 -1.14 9.88 -5.62
N PHE A 36 -1.94 9.47 -4.63
CA PHE A 36 -1.84 8.14 -4.02
C PHE A 36 -2.25 7.03 -5.00
N THR A 37 -3.33 7.21 -5.75
CA THR A 37 -3.81 6.24 -6.75
C THR A 37 -2.89 6.15 -7.96
N LEU A 38 -2.17 7.22 -8.26
CA LEU A 38 -1.07 7.23 -9.22
C LEU A 38 0.15 6.46 -8.70
N TYR A 39 0.52 6.67 -7.43
CA TYR A 39 1.64 5.97 -6.79
C TYR A 39 1.40 4.45 -6.68
N SER A 40 0.19 4.05 -6.31
CA SER A 40 -0.23 2.65 -6.20
C SER A 40 -0.56 1.98 -7.54
N THR A 41 -0.41 2.69 -8.67
CA THR A 41 -0.73 2.24 -10.04
C THR A 41 -2.20 1.87 -10.29
N VAL A 42 -3.12 2.18 -9.35
CA VAL A 42 -4.56 1.93 -9.50
C VAL A 42 -5.16 2.82 -10.59
N GLY A 43 -4.82 4.11 -10.59
CA GLY A 43 -5.10 5.03 -11.70
C GLY A 43 -6.56 5.10 -12.17
N TYR A 44 -7.52 5.41 -11.28
CA TYR A 44 -8.96 5.44 -11.61
C TYR A 44 -9.34 6.34 -12.80
N GLY A 45 -8.52 7.34 -13.15
CA GLY A 45 -8.75 8.22 -14.30
C GLY A 45 -9.96 9.16 -14.16
N SER A 46 -10.61 9.22 -13.00
CA SER A 46 -11.76 10.10 -12.74
C SER A 46 -11.39 11.58 -12.69
N ILE A 47 -10.16 11.88 -12.28
CA ILE A 47 -9.55 13.20 -12.29
C ILE A 47 -8.21 13.05 -12.99
N SER A 48 -7.95 13.87 -14.01
CA SER A 48 -6.69 13.83 -14.75
C SER A 48 -6.28 15.26 -15.15
N PRO A 49 -4.97 15.56 -15.22
CA PRO A 49 -4.50 16.86 -15.67
C PRO A 49 -4.81 17.04 -17.16
N SER A 50 -5.64 18.04 -17.48
CA SER A 50 -5.96 18.40 -18.86
C SER A 50 -4.86 19.22 -19.54
N THR A 51 -3.96 19.82 -18.76
CA THR A 51 -2.86 20.66 -19.26
C THR A 51 -1.61 19.84 -19.55
N ASP A 52 -0.89 20.18 -20.63
CA ASP A 52 0.35 19.47 -21.00
C ASP A 52 1.44 19.61 -19.94
N ALA A 53 1.58 20.79 -19.35
CA ALA A 53 2.49 21.01 -18.22
C ALA A 53 2.14 20.16 -16.99
N GLY A 54 0.84 19.98 -16.69
CA GLY A 54 0.39 19.15 -15.58
C GLY A 54 0.70 17.67 -15.79
N ARG A 55 0.56 17.17 -17.02
CA ARG A 55 0.92 15.79 -17.39
C ARG A 55 2.41 15.52 -17.20
N ILE A 56 3.27 16.43 -17.65
CA ILE A 56 4.73 16.32 -17.49
C ILE A 56 5.11 16.33 -16.00
N ALA A 57 4.51 17.22 -15.21
CA ALA A 57 4.76 17.29 -13.77
C ALA A 57 4.39 15.98 -13.05
N VAL A 58 3.24 15.40 -13.41
CA VAL A 58 2.76 14.12 -12.87
C VAL A 58 3.72 12.98 -13.21
N ILE A 59 4.19 12.90 -14.47
CA ILE A 59 5.14 11.87 -14.91
C ILE A 59 6.46 11.96 -14.12
N LEU A 60 7.04 13.15 -13.98
CA LEU A 60 8.28 13.36 -13.23
C LEU A 60 8.11 13.02 -11.74
N TYR A 61 6.97 13.42 -11.16
CA TYR A 61 6.64 13.12 -9.77
C TYR A 61 6.57 11.61 -9.52
N THR A 62 5.88 10.84 -10.36
CA THR A 62 5.79 9.38 -10.18
C THR A 62 7.12 8.68 -10.46
N ALA A 63 7.86 9.13 -11.48
CA ALA A 63 9.12 8.52 -11.87
C ALA A 63 10.18 8.57 -10.76
N ILE A 64 10.23 9.66 -9.99
CA ILE A 64 11.18 9.82 -8.88
C ILE A 64 10.57 9.31 -7.57
N GLY A 65 9.28 9.57 -7.33
CA GLY A 65 8.62 9.17 -6.09
C GLY A 65 8.58 7.65 -5.92
N PHE A 66 8.26 6.92 -6.98
CA PHE A 66 8.10 5.46 -6.94
C PHE A 66 9.37 4.74 -6.42
N PRO A 67 10.56 4.90 -7.04
CA PRO A 67 11.78 4.24 -6.54
C PRO A 67 12.15 4.69 -5.13
N CYS A 68 11.97 5.97 -4.79
CA CYS A 68 12.26 6.47 -3.45
C CYS A 68 11.40 5.78 -2.37
N ALA A 69 10.09 5.65 -2.59
CA ALA A 69 9.26 5.00 -1.59
C ALA A 69 9.39 3.46 -1.58
N LEU A 70 9.87 2.82 -2.64
CA LEU A 70 10.32 1.41 -2.56
C LEU A 70 11.50 1.24 -1.59
N ILE A 71 12.48 2.15 -1.61
CA ILE A 71 13.61 2.13 -0.67
C ILE A 71 13.11 2.30 0.77
N ILE A 72 12.20 3.26 1.00
CA ILE A 72 11.59 3.48 2.31
C ILE A 72 10.83 2.24 2.79
N ILE A 73 10.04 1.61 1.92
CA ILE A 73 9.31 0.36 2.24
C ILE A 73 10.28 -0.74 2.63
N ARG A 74 11.41 -0.89 1.93
CA ARG A 74 12.44 -1.88 2.25
C ARG A 74 13.04 -1.64 3.65
N ASP A 75 13.36 -0.40 3.97
CA ASP A 75 13.97 -0.05 5.25
C ASP A 75 12.99 -0.26 6.41
N ILE A 76 11.73 0.17 6.22
CA ILE A 76 10.64 -0.09 7.17
C ILE A 76 10.42 -1.59 7.34
N GLY A 77 10.39 -2.36 6.25
CA GLY A 77 10.23 -3.80 6.26
C GLY A 77 11.33 -4.51 7.06
N SER A 78 12.59 -4.07 6.89
CA SER A 78 13.73 -4.61 7.64
C SER A 78 13.63 -4.30 9.14
N GLY A 79 13.24 -3.08 9.50
CA GLY A 79 12.99 -2.71 10.90
C GLY A 79 11.83 -3.51 11.52
N PHE A 80 10.75 -3.70 10.75
CA PHE A 80 9.59 -4.47 11.18
C PHE A 80 9.92 -5.96 11.41
N LEU A 81 10.70 -6.57 10.51
CA LEU A 81 11.19 -7.94 10.67
C LEU A 81 12.01 -8.10 11.96
N VAL A 82 12.96 -7.20 12.22
CA VAL A 82 13.77 -7.22 13.45
C VAL A 82 12.90 -7.05 14.69
N TYR A 83 11.90 -6.17 14.63
CA TYR A 83 10.95 -5.98 15.72
C TYR A 83 10.16 -7.26 16.01
N ILE A 84 9.61 -7.91 14.98
CA ILE A 84 8.89 -9.17 15.12
C ILE A 84 9.80 -10.26 15.67
N THR A 85 11.01 -10.43 15.15
CA THR A 85 11.94 -11.46 15.63
C THR A 85 12.29 -11.25 17.11
N ARG A 86 12.53 -10.00 17.54
CA ARG A 86 12.78 -9.67 18.94
C ARG A 86 11.58 -9.96 19.83
N PHE A 87 10.39 -9.59 19.37
CA PHE A 87 9.14 -9.85 20.08
C PHE A 87 8.90 -11.36 20.24
N TYR A 88 9.04 -12.12 19.16
CA TYR A 88 8.94 -13.58 19.15
C TYR A 88 9.96 -14.22 20.09
N ALA A 89 11.23 -13.82 20.01
CA ALA A 89 12.29 -14.33 20.89
C ALA A 89 11.99 -14.01 22.38
N GLY A 90 11.44 -12.84 22.67
CA GLY A 90 11.00 -12.45 24.02
C GLY A 90 9.90 -13.37 24.57
N ILE A 91 8.89 -13.65 23.76
CA ILE A 91 7.77 -14.55 24.13
C ILE A 91 8.28 -15.98 24.36
N VAL A 92 9.08 -16.52 23.42
CA VAL A 92 9.61 -17.89 23.52
C VAL A 92 10.51 -18.04 24.76
N LYS A 93 11.35 -17.04 25.07
CA LYS A 93 12.18 -17.05 26.29
C LYS A 93 11.32 -17.05 27.56
N ARG A 94 10.22 -16.29 27.62
CA ARG A 94 9.30 -16.32 28.77
C ARG A 94 8.65 -17.69 28.95
N ILE A 95 8.18 -18.30 27.86
CA ILE A 95 7.56 -19.64 27.90
C ILE A 95 8.58 -20.70 28.32
N ARG A 96 9.80 -20.67 27.79
CA ARG A 96 10.88 -21.61 28.15
C ARG A 96 11.30 -21.48 29.62
N LYS A 97 11.28 -20.27 30.19
CA LYS A 97 11.56 -20.04 31.62
C LYS A 97 10.51 -20.70 32.52
N LEU A 98 9.24 -20.73 32.10
CA LEU A 98 8.17 -21.44 32.80
C LEU A 98 8.27 -22.97 32.66
N SER A 99 8.87 -23.45 31.57
CA SER A 99 9.01 -24.88 31.28
C SER A 99 10.26 -25.56 31.87
N GLY A 100 11.09 -24.85 32.65
CA GLY A 100 12.26 -25.44 33.33
C GLY A 100 13.41 -25.88 32.40
N TYR A 101 13.53 -25.28 31.22
CA TYR A 101 14.45 -25.74 30.16
C TYR A 101 15.89 -25.21 30.34
N SER A 102 16.88 -26.11 30.40
CA SER A 102 18.32 -25.79 30.48
C SER A 102 18.89 -25.50 29.08
N SER A 103 19.30 -24.25 28.84
CA SER A 103 19.68 -23.75 27.50
C SER A 103 21.15 -24.04 27.18
N HIS A 104 21.43 -24.89 26.19
CA HIS A 104 22.77 -25.07 25.63
C HIS A 104 23.11 -24.00 24.58
N ALA A 105 24.37 -23.54 24.57
CA ALA A 105 24.84 -22.34 23.88
C ALA A 105 24.90 -22.41 22.32
N ASN A 106 24.58 -23.56 21.71
CA ASN A 106 24.71 -23.78 20.26
C ASN A 106 23.43 -24.27 19.57
N GLU A 107 22.26 -24.15 20.20
CA GLU A 107 21.02 -24.43 19.49
C GLU A 107 20.64 -23.22 18.63
N ALA A 108 20.84 -23.36 17.31
CA ALA A 108 20.10 -22.57 16.34
C ALA A 108 18.63 -22.59 16.77
N ILE A 109 17.99 -21.42 16.86
CA ILE A 109 16.56 -21.32 17.15
C ILE A 109 15.83 -21.93 15.95
N MET A 110 15.76 -23.26 15.91
CA MET A 110 15.01 -24.04 14.95
C MET A 110 13.57 -23.87 15.40
N ILE A 111 12.94 -22.84 14.85
CA ILE A 111 11.52 -22.58 15.03
C ILE A 111 10.83 -23.91 14.70
N PRO A 112 10.05 -24.51 15.62
CA PRO A 112 9.33 -25.73 15.28
C PRO A 112 8.51 -25.41 14.03
N MET A 113 8.81 -26.12 12.93
CA MET A 113 8.32 -25.83 11.58
C MET A 113 6.81 -25.54 11.55
N ASN A 114 6.07 -26.22 12.43
CA ASN A 114 4.63 -26.10 12.61
C ASN A 114 4.16 -24.68 12.97
N VAL A 115 4.91 -23.93 13.79
CA VAL A 115 4.53 -22.57 14.21
C VAL A 115 4.74 -21.58 13.07
N ALA A 116 5.81 -21.72 12.30
CA ALA A 116 6.05 -20.93 11.11
C ALA A 116 4.98 -21.17 10.04
N PHE A 117 4.57 -22.43 9.84
CA PHE A 117 3.47 -22.79 8.93
C PHE A 117 2.13 -22.16 9.33
N ILE A 118 1.78 -22.21 10.61
CA ILE A 118 0.51 -21.64 11.10
C ILE A 118 0.50 -20.12 10.90
N ILE A 119 1.59 -19.44 11.25
CA ILE A 119 1.70 -17.99 11.08
C ILE A 119 1.63 -17.61 9.59
N SER A 120 2.35 -18.34 8.71
CA SER A 120 2.29 -18.11 7.27
C SER A 120 0.89 -18.36 6.69
N PHE A 121 0.19 -19.38 7.16
CA PHE A 121 -1.17 -19.71 6.71
C PHE A 121 -2.16 -18.59 7.05
N PHE A 122 -2.11 -18.06 8.27
CA PHE A 122 -2.99 -16.95 8.67
C PHE A 122 -2.70 -15.64 7.95
N VAL A 123 -1.42 -15.35 7.64
CA VAL A 123 -1.04 -14.12 6.93
C VAL A 123 -1.50 -14.17 5.46
N VAL A 124 -1.37 -15.31 4.79
CA VAL A 124 -1.80 -15.50 3.40
C VAL A 124 -3.33 -15.49 3.29
N LEU A 125 -4.05 -16.02 4.27
CA LEU A 125 -5.52 -16.04 4.26
C LEU A 125 -6.13 -14.64 4.55
N ALA A 126 -5.36 -13.73 5.15
CA ALA A 126 -5.77 -12.37 5.45
C ALA A 126 -5.39 -11.34 4.37
N THR A 127 -4.62 -11.75 3.35
CA THR A 127 -4.22 -10.92 2.20
C THR A 127 -5.05 -11.31 0.99
#